data_AF-A0A543E355-F1
#
_entry.id   AF-A0A543E355-F1
#
_cell.length_a   1.000
_cell.length_b   1.000
_cell.length_c   1.000
_cell.angle_alpha   90.00
_cell.angle_beta   90.00
_cell.angle_gamma   90.00
#
_symmetry.space_group_name_H-M   'P 1'
#
loop_
_entity.id
_entity.type
_entity.pdbx_description
1 polymer ?
#
loop_
_entity_poly.entity_id
_entity_poly.type
_entity_poly.pdbx_seq_one_letter_code
_entity_poly.pdbx_strand_id
1 'polypeptide(L)'
;MLRLGATVVAMEVVALVVAYGYFGWAVLVIGTPALVFTTGVLLAVRASEAPRRKLQAHRAARWDPEAALPGGLMSGFFDPSKQRPQG
;
A
#
# COMPACT_ATOMS: atom_id res chain seq x y z
N MET A 1 -10.07 -2.14 1.75
CA MET A 1 -10.03 -1.18 0.63
C MET A 1 -11.41 -1.01 -0.01
N LEU A 2 -12.11 -2.07 -0.42
CA LEU A 2 -13.41 -1.95 -1.10
C LEU A 2 -14.47 -1.15 -0.32
N ARG A 3 -14.69 -1.43 0.98
CA ARG A 3 -15.64 -0.68 1.81
C ARG A 3 -15.30 0.82 1.88
N LEU A 4 -14.05 1.15 2.17
CA LEU A 4 -13.59 2.54 2.26
C LEU A 4 -13.74 3.26 0.91
N GLY A 5 -13.32 2.62 -0.18
CA GLY A 5 -13.45 3.17 -1.54
C GLY A 5 -14.91 3.44 -1.91
N ALA A 6 -15.82 2.52 -1.58
CA ALA A 6 -17.25 2.73 -1.78
C ALA A 6 -17.80 3.91 -0.97
N THR A 7 -17.35 4.07 0.29
CA THR A 7 -17.72 5.21 1.13
C THR A 7 -17.24 6.54 0.54
N VAL A 8 -16.01 6.59 0.03
CA VAL A 8 -15.45 7.79 -0.63
C VAL A 8 -16.29 8.18 -1.83
N VAL A 9 -16.59 7.23 -2.73
CA VAL A 9 -17.42 7.51 -3.91
C VAL A 9 -18.82 7.98 -3.50
N ALA A 10 -19.45 7.35 -2.50
CA ALA A 10 -20.75 7.78 -2.00
C ALA A 10 -20.72 9.22 -1.46
N MET A 11 -19.70 9.58 -0.68
CA MET A 11 -19.53 10.95 -0.18
C MET A 11 -19.29 11.95 -1.32
N GLU A 12 -18.51 11.57 -2.33
CA GLU A 12 -18.25 12.41 -3.51
C GLU A 12 -19.53 12.66 -4.31
N VAL A 13 -20.38 11.64 -4.51
CA VAL A 13 -21.70 11.79 -5.12
C VAL A 13 -22.59 12.73 -4.31
N VAL A 14 -22.65 12.55 -2.98
CA VAL A 14 -23.45 13.42 -2.10
C VAL A 14 -22.96 14.87 -2.19
N ALA A 15 -21.65 15.08 -2.15
CA ALA A 15 -21.06 16.41 -2.29
C ALA A 15 -21.41 17.05 -3.64
N LEU A 16 -21.37 16.28 -4.74
CA LEU A 16 -21.77 16.71 -6.07
C LEU A 16 -23.24 17.11 -6.13
N VAL A 17 -24.14 16.32 -5.54
CA VAL A 17 -25.58 16.62 -5.47
C VAL A 17 -25.83 17.91 -4.71
N VAL A 18 -25.19 18.07 -3.54
CA VAL A 18 -25.28 19.31 -2.74
C VAL A 18 -24.75 20.49 -3.55
N ALA A 19 -23.56 20.35 -4.15
CA ALA A 19 -22.94 21.41 -4.93
C ALA A 19 -23.79 21.81 -6.15
N TYR A 20 -24.42 20.84 -6.83
CA TYR A 20 -25.35 21.11 -7.93
C TYR A 20 -26.56 21.92 -7.46
N GLY A 21 -27.09 21.65 -6.26
CA GLY A 21 -28.19 22.43 -5.68
C GLY A 21 -27.82 23.90 -5.44
N TYR A 22 -26.55 24.20 -5.12
CA TYR A 22 -26.08 25.56 -4.85
C TYR A 22 -25.55 26.30 -6.09
N PHE A 23 -24.80 25.62 -6.95
CA PHE A 23 -24.06 26.22 -8.07
C PHE A 23 -24.66 25.88 -9.44
N GLY A 24 -25.66 24.98 -9.49
CA GLY A 24 -26.30 24.55 -10.72
C GLY A 24 -25.40 23.71 -11.62
N TRP A 25 -25.72 23.70 -12.92
CA TRP A 25 -25.11 22.82 -13.90
C TRP A 25 -23.61 23.03 -14.10
N ALA A 26 -23.09 24.23 -13.85
CA ALA A 26 -21.68 24.56 -14.05
C ALA A 26 -20.76 23.65 -13.20
N VAL A 27 -21.22 23.23 -12.02
CA VAL A 27 -20.44 22.36 -11.12
C VAL A 27 -20.17 20.98 -11.74
N LEU A 28 -21.06 20.50 -12.62
CA LEU A 28 -20.92 19.19 -13.25
C LEU A 28 -19.73 19.12 -14.21
N VAL A 29 -19.30 20.27 -14.76
CA VAL A 29 -18.13 20.36 -15.65
C VAL A 29 -16.85 19.96 -14.93
N ILE A 30 -16.75 20.24 -13.63
CA ILE A 30 -15.56 19.93 -12.81
C ILE A 30 -15.79 18.66 -11.98
N GLY A 31 -16.97 18.55 -11.36
CA GLY A 31 -17.26 17.44 -10.46
C GLY A 31 -17.40 16.10 -11.17
N THR A 32 -17.95 16.06 -12.40
CA THR A 32 -18.06 14.78 -13.14
C THR A 32 -16.68 14.22 -13.51
N PRO A 33 -15.75 15.01 -14.11
CA PRO A 33 -14.38 14.53 -14.32
C PRO A 33 -13.67 14.12 -13.03
N ALA A 34 -13.86 14.86 -11.94
CA ALA A 34 -13.28 14.50 -10.64
C ALA A 34 -13.77 13.12 -10.19
N LEU A 35 -15.08 12.88 -10.19
CA LEU A 35 -15.67 11.61 -9.77
C LEU A 35 -15.23 10.43 -10.65
N VAL A 36 -15.14 10.64 -11.95
CA VAL A 36 -14.61 9.63 -12.89
C VAL A 36 -13.16 9.31 -12.57
N PHE A 37 -12.33 10.35 -12.33
CA PHE A 37 -10.93 10.17 -12.00
C PHE A 37 -10.74 9.42 -10.67
N THR A 38 -11.45 9.84 -9.62
CA THR A 38 -11.42 9.20 -8.30
C THR A 38 -11.80 7.73 -8.40
N THR A 39 -12.89 7.42 -9.11
CA THR A 39 -13.34 6.05 -9.35
C THR A 39 -12.28 5.25 -10.13
N GLY A 40 -11.71 5.83 -11.18
CA GLY A 40 -10.65 5.21 -11.99
C GLY A 40 -9.42 4.85 -11.16
N VAL A 41 -8.96 5.76 -10.30
CA VAL A 41 -7.84 5.52 -9.38
C VAL A 41 -8.17 4.37 -8.42
N LEU A 42 -9.37 4.37 -7.82
CA LEU A 42 -9.78 3.29 -6.91
C LEU A 42 -9.82 1.93 -7.62
N LEU A 43 -10.30 1.89 -8.86
CA LEU A 43 -10.29 0.67 -9.68
C LEU A 43 -8.86 0.21 -10.00
N ALA A 44 -7.98 1.13 -10.39
CA ALA A 44 -6.58 0.83 -10.67
C ALA A 44 -5.84 0.28 -9.44
N VAL A 45 -6.07 0.89 -8.27
CA VAL A 45 -5.54 0.40 -6.98
C VAL A 45 -6.08 -0.99 -6.69
N ARG A 46 -7.40 -1.19 -6.83
CA ARG A 46 -8.05 -2.49 -6.59
C ARG A 46 -7.51 -3.59 -7.49
N ALA A 47 -7.26 -3.29 -8.76
CA ALA A 47 -6.65 -4.21 -9.72
C ALA A 47 -5.19 -4.53 -9.33
N SER A 48 -4.47 -3.55 -8.80
CA SER A 48 -3.07 -3.69 -8.37
C SER A 48 -2.88 -4.45 -7.06
N GLU A 49 -3.93 -4.62 -6.25
CA GLU A 49 -3.85 -5.37 -4.98
C GLU A 49 -3.54 -6.86 -5.19
N ALA A 50 -4.04 -7.48 -6.25
CA ALA A 50 -3.80 -8.90 -6.54
C ALA A 50 -2.32 -9.22 -6.85
N PRO A 51 -1.63 -8.50 -7.76
CA PRO A 51 -0.20 -8.71 -7.99
C PRO A 51 0.65 -8.28 -6.79
N ARG A 52 0.27 -7.22 -6.06
CA ARG A 52 0.97 -6.83 -4.82
C ARG A 52 0.92 -7.92 -3.75
N ARG A 53 -0.22 -8.59 -3.57
CA ARG A 53 -0.33 -9.74 -2.66
C ARG A 53 0.57 -10.90 -3.08
N LYS A 54 0.65 -11.20 -4.39
CA LYS A 54 1.57 -12.24 -4.89
C LYS A 54 3.04 -11.89 -4.62
N LEU A 55 3.45 -10.64 -4.85
CA LEU A 55 4.80 -10.17 -4.56
C LEU A 55 5.12 -10.16 -3.06
N GLN A 56 4.15 -9.81 -2.20
CA GLN A 56 4.30 -9.90 -0.75
C GLN A 56 4.44 -11.35 -0.29
N ALA A 57 3.67 -12.29 -0.86
CA ALA A 57 3.83 -13.72 -0.58
C ALA A 57 5.21 -14.24 -0.99
N HIS A 58 5.76 -13.79 -2.12
CA HIS A 58 7.11 -14.14 -2.56
C HIS A 58 8.21 -13.52 -1.68
N ARG A 59 7.95 -12.36 -1.06
CA ARG A 59 8.87 -11.73 -0.10
C ARG A 59 8.81 -12.43 1.25
N ALA A 60 7.61 -12.79 1.73
CA ALA A 60 7.42 -13.55 2.97
C ALA A 60 8.04 -14.96 2.87
N ALA A 61 7.90 -15.63 1.72
CA ALA A 61 8.56 -16.92 1.49
C ALA A 61 10.11 -16.82 1.41
N ARG A 62 10.65 -15.63 1.18
CA ARG A 62 12.10 -15.36 1.16
C ARG A 62 12.64 -14.88 2.50
N TRP A 63 11.77 -14.41 3.38
CA TRP A 63 12.12 -13.88 4.70
C TRP A 63 11.53 -14.82 5.75
N ASP A 64 12.20 -15.95 5.93
CA ASP A 64 11.95 -16.86 7.03
C ASP A 64 12.59 -16.28 8.31
N PRO A 65 11.80 -15.92 9.34
CA PRO A 65 12.33 -15.45 10.62
C PRO A 65 13.07 -16.54 11.41
N GLU A 66 12.98 -17.83 11.05
CA GLU A 66 13.88 -18.87 11.57
C GLU A 66 15.19 -18.99 10.77
N ALA A 67 15.21 -18.52 9.52
CA ALA A 67 16.44 -18.32 8.75
C ALA A 67 17.12 -16.97 9.05
N ALA A 68 16.54 -16.16 9.94
CA ALA A 68 17.31 -15.20 10.71
C ALA A 68 18.21 -16.02 11.65
N LEU A 69 19.31 -16.55 11.10
CA LEU A 69 20.44 -16.99 11.89
C LEU A 69 20.65 -15.93 12.99
N PRO A 70 20.87 -16.34 14.26
CA PRO A 70 21.30 -15.44 15.31
C PRO A 70 22.74 -14.98 15.01
N GLY A 71 22.87 -14.12 13.99
CA GLY A 71 24.06 -13.45 13.52
C GLY A 71 23.74 -11.98 13.46
N GLY A 72 23.33 -11.44 14.62
CA GLY A 72 23.11 -10.01 14.78
C GLY A 72 24.37 -9.23 14.45
N LEU A 73 24.24 -8.20 13.61
CA LEU A 73 24.93 -6.90 13.67
C LEU A 73 26.45 -6.85 14.01
N MET A 74 27.18 -7.95 13.88
CA MET A 74 28.62 -8.07 14.13
C MET A 74 29.27 -8.91 13.03
N SER A 75 29.13 -8.46 11.78
CA SER A 75 29.99 -8.91 10.69
C SER A 75 31.43 -8.43 10.96
N GLY A 76 32.25 -9.28 11.59
CA GLY A 76 33.71 -9.22 11.46
C GLY A 76 34.54 -8.88 12.71
N PHE A 77 33.97 -8.76 13.90
CA PHE A 77 34.75 -8.35 15.10
C PHE A 77 34.98 -9.42 16.17
N PHE A 78 34.31 -10.56 16.11
CA PHE A 78 34.56 -11.66 17.04
C PHE A 78 34.71 -12.98 16.28
N ASP A 79 35.97 -13.32 16.01
CA ASP A 79 36.38 -14.68 15.72
C ASP A 79 36.94 -15.30 17.02
N PRO A 80 36.11 -15.96 17.85
CA PRO A 80 36.59 -16.62 19.07
C PRO A 80 37.45 -17.86 18.78
N SER A 81 37.67 -18.24 17.51
CA SER A 81 38.54 -19.37 17.16
C SER A 81 40.03 -19.02 17.09
N LYS A 82 40.39 -17.73 17.22
CA LYS A 82 41.79 -17.27 17.07
C LYS A 82 42.56 -16.99 18.36
N GLN A 83 42.04 -17.36 19.53
CA GLN A 83 42.76 -17.24 20.79
C GLN A 83 43.03 -18.62 21.41
N ARG A 84 43.97 -19.34 20.80
CA ARG A 84 44.69 -20.42 21.47
C ARG A 84 46.15 -19.99 21.65
N PRO A 85 46.60 -19.73 22.88
CA PRO A 85 48.03 -19.61 23.16
C PRO A 85 48.61 -21.03 23.14
N GLN A 86 49.45 -21.31 22.15
CA GLN A 86 50.53 -22.29 22.27
C GLN A 86 51.78 -21.41 22.11
N GLY A 87 52.53 -21.15 23.17
CA GLY A 87 53.35 -22.14 23.86
C GLY A 87 54.76 -21.94 23.37
#